data_AF-A0A843ENF2-F1
#
_entry.id   AF-A0A843ENF2-F1
#
_cell.length_a   1.000
_cell.length_b   1.000
_cell.length_c   1.000
_cell.angle_alpha   90.00
_cell.angle_beta   90.00
_cell.angle_gamma   90.00
#
_symmetry.space_group_name_H-M   'P 1'
#
loop_
_entity.id
_entity.type
_entity.pdbx_description
1 polymer ?
#
loop_
_entity_poly.entity_id
_entity_poly.type
_entity_poly.pdbx_seq_one_letter_code
_entity_poly.pdbx_strand_id
1 'polypeptide(L)'
;LKNFGDATVFIEKYLEKPRHIEFQVLADEHGNTIHVGDRECSIQRRHQKLLEESPSPIMTEELRERMGESAVKAAESIGYNSAGTVEFLYENGEYYFLEMNTRIQVEHPITEIVTNTDLIKEQIKIAYGEELEYSQKDIQISGHAIECRINAENPLADFAPNPGKITGYRSPGGPGVRLDSGVYMNYTIPTFYDSMISKLITSGRTRNDAVNRMKRALSEYIILGVKTTIPFHKAILRNESFLAGDLHTHFVDEHKKWIDAEMEKVTEEDLEMVNRMKSTFMPGKKIAAISASVGTYFNAAQAQQLKKQK
;
A
#
# COMPACT_ATOMS: atom_id res chain seq x y z
N LEU A 1 -18.27 18.34 -8.86
CA LEU A 1 -18.07 19.67 -8.23
C LEU A 1 -18.79 19.84 -6.88
N LYS A 2 -19.85 19.08 -6.54
CA LYS A 2 -20.57 19.23 -5.25
C LYS A 2 -19.84 18.72 -3.99
N ASN A 3 -18.64 18.13 -4.13
CA ASN A 3 -17.95 17.41 -3.04
C ASN A 3 -16.84 18.22 -2.35
N PHE A 4 -16.36 19.34 -2.91
CA PHE A 4 -15.19 20.06 -2.41
C PHE A 4 -15.44 21.52 -2.02
N GLY A 5 -16.68 22.04 -2.17
CA GLY A 5 -17.03 23.41 -1.81
C GLY A 5 -16.45 24.51 -2.71
N ASP A 6 -15.41 24.22 -3.49
CA ASP A 6 -14.80 25.07 -4.52
C ASP A 6 -14.97 24.43 -5.91
N ALA A 7 -15.23 25.25 -6.93
CA ALA A 7 -15.46 24.84 -8.31
C ALA A 7 -14.27 25.15 -9.24
N THR A 8 -13.16 25.65 -8.70
CA THR A 8 -11.94 25.94 -9.46
C THR A 8 -11.41 24.69 -10.14
N VAL A 9 -11.09 24.81 -11.43
CA VAL A 9 -10.52 23.74 -12.25
C VAL A 9 -9.32 24.32 -12.97
N PHE A 10 -8.28 23.50 -13.10
CA PHE A 10 -7.11 23.79 -13.90
C PHE A 10 -6.84 22.61 -14.85
N ILE A 11 -5.97 22.81 -15.83
CA ILE A 11 -5.63 21.80 -16.84
C ILE A 11 -4.14 21.57 -16.77
N GLU A 12 -3.75 20.30 -16.78
CA GLU A 12 -2.37 19.86 -16.78
C GLU A 12 -2.07 19.06 -18.04
N LYS A 13 -0.78 18.92 -18.35
CA LYS A 13 -0.33 17.96 -19.37
C LYS A 13 -0.64 16.55 -18.88
N TYR A 14 -1.37 15.79 -19.69
CA TYR A 14 -1.59 14.37 -19.44
C TYR A 14 -0.35 13.56 -19.81
N LEU A 15 0.06 12.65 -18.91
CA LEU A 15 1.11 11.66 -19.15
C LEU A 15 0.46 10.30 -19.38
N GLU A 16 0.98 9.50 -20.31
CA GLU A 16 0.29 8.28 -20.77
C GLU A 16 0.50 7.09 -19.83
N LYS A 17 1.72 6.90 -19.33
CA LYS A 17 2.11 5.84 -18.41
C LYS A 17 3.02 6.38 -17.30
N PRO A 18 2.59 7.39 -16.53
CA PRO A 18 3.43 7.95 -15.49
C PRO A 18 3.54 6.98 -14.31
N ARG A 19 4.71 6.99 -13.67
CA ARG A 19 4.87 6.53 -12.30
C ARG A 19 4.46 7.62 -11.33
N HIS A 20 3.83 7.24 -10.24
CA HIS A 20 3.57 8.12 -9.12
C HIS A 20 4.67 7.91 -8.08
N ILE A 21 5.58 8.88 -7.99
CA ILE A 21 6.75 8.85 -7.12
C ILE A 21 6.63 9.99 -6.12
N GLU A 22 6.90 9.74 -4.86
CA GLU A 22 6.79 10.78 -3.85
C GLU A 22 7.96 10.75 -2.88
N PHE A 23 8.32 11.93 -2.37
CA PHE A 23 9.41 12.10 -1.40
C PHE A 23 8.86 12.54 -0.06
N GLN A 24 9.22 11.78 0.98
CA GLN A 24 9.00 12.20 2.36
C GLN A 24 9.90 13.40 2.67
N VAL A 25 9.34 14.46 3.25
CA VAL A 25 10.12 15.58 3.79
C VAL A 25 9.87 15.74 5.29
N LEU A 26 10.90 16.19 6.01
CA LEU A 26 10.83 16.68 7.37
C LEU A 26 11.45 18.09 7.39
N ALA A 27 10.77 19.03 8.04
CA ALA A 27 11.28 20.38 8.23
C ALA A 27 10.97 20.85 9.66
N ASP A 28 11.90 21.59 10.28
CA ASP A 28 11.71 22.21 11.59
C ASP A 28 11.55 23.73 11.52
N GLU A 29 11.28 24.36 12.66
CA GLU A 29 11.14 25.81 12.78
C GLU A 29 12.48 26.56 12.76
N HIS A 30 13.60 25.84 12.75
CA HIS A 30 14.95 26.40 12.82
C HIS A 30 15.61 26.50 11.45
N GLY A 31 14.87 26.16 10.39
CA GLY A 31 15.30 26.27 8.99
C GLY A 31 15.96 25.00 8.45
N ASN A 32 15.92 23.88 9.17
CA ASN A 32 16.41 22.61 8.65
C ASN A 32 15.30 21.92 7.86
N THR A 33 15.59 21.50 6.63
CA THR A 33 14.70 20.68 5.80
C THR A 33 15.48 19.55 5.15
N ILE A 34 14.96 18.33 5.25
CA ILE A 34 15.56 17.12 4.65
C ILE A 34 14.49 16.28 3.95
N HIS A 35 14.90 15.47 2.97
CA HIS A 35 14.09 14.35 2.50
C HIS A 35 14.47 13.05 3.22
N VAL A 36 13.46 12.22 3.49
CA VAL A 36 13.60 10.91 4.17
C VAL A 36 13.43 9.76 3.17
N GLY A 37 13.74 10.02 1.90
CA GLY A 37 13.69 9.02 0.83
C GLY A 37 12.37 9.00 0.07
N ASP A 38 12.31 8.11 -0.91
CA ASP A 38 11.25 8.03 -1.91
C ASP A 38 10.31 6.83 -1.73
N ARG A 39 9.10 6.97 -2.26
CA ARG A 39 8.11 5.89 -2.36
C ARG A 39 7.55 5.81 -3.77
N GLU A 40 7.31 4.57 -4.21
CA GLU A 40 6.61 4.22 -5.43
C GLU A 40 5.17 3.87 -5.10
N CYS A 41 4.25 4.66 -5.65
CA CYS A 41 2.82 4.57 -5.36
C CYS A 41 2.00 4.33 -6.64
N SER A 42 2.62 3.84 -7.72
CA SER A 42 1.96 3.64 -9.01
C SER A 42 0.86 2.58 -9.02
N ILE A 43 0.81 1.65 -8.05
CA ILE A 43 -0.23 0.63 -8.01
C ILE A 43 -1.50 1.24 -7.42
N GLN A 44 -2.33 1.74 -8.32
CA GLN A 44 -3.54 2.50 -8.00
C GLN A 44 -4.76 1.94 -8.72
N ARG A 45 -5.93 2.26 -8.19
CA ARG A 45 -7.22 2.09 -8.87
C ARG A 45 -8.01 3.38 -8.77
N ARG A 46 -8.47 3.95 -9.89
CA ARG A 46 -9.19 5.23 -9.91
C ARG A 46 -8.49 6.31 -9.07
N HIS A 47 -7.17 6.38 -9.22
CA HIS A 47 -6.27 7.29 -8.47
C HIS A 47 -6.20 7.05 -6.94
N GLN A 48 -6.69 5.91 -6.44
CA GLN A 48 -6.50 5.49 -5.06
C GLN A 48 -5.34 4.50 -4.97
N LYS A 49 -4.33 4.81 -4.15
CA LYS A 49 -3.19 3.94 -3.88
C LYS A 49 -3.65 2.65 -3.19
N LEU A 50 -3.15 1.51 -3.66
CA LEU A 50 -3.50 0.17 -3.14
C LEU A 50 -2.29 -0.55 -2.54
N LEU A 51 -1.12 -0.39 -3.17
CA LEU A 51 0.16 -0.98 -2.78
C LEU A 51 1.26 0.05 -3.04
N GLU A 52 2.11 0.23 -2.05
CA GLU A 52 3.22 1.18 -2.07
C GLU A 52 4.53 0.45 -1.74
N GLU A 53 5.65 0.93 -2.29
CA GLU A 53 6.96 0.39 -1.96
C GLU A 53 8.04 1.46 -1.80
N SER A 54 9.03 1.19 -0.96
CA SER A 54 10.18 2.07 -0.73
C SER A 54 11.47 1.25 -0.67
N PRO A 55 12.57 1.70 -1.31
CA PRO A 55 12.59 2.77 -2.32
C PRO A 55 11.84 2.37 -3.60
N SER A 56 11.59 3.31 -4.50
CA SER A 56 11.08 3.02 -5.83
C SER A 56 12.09 2.20 -6.64
N PRO A 57 11.63 1.16 -7.38
CA PRO A 57 12.50 0.34 -8.21
C PRO A 57 13.10 1.09 -9.42
N ILE A 58 12.59 2.28 -9.78
CA ILE A 58 13.13 3.08 -10.88
C ILE A 58 14.32 3.96 -10.47
N MET A 59 14.55 4.14 -9.17
CA MET A 59 15.52 5.11 -8.67
C MET A 59 16.96 4.68 -8.89
N THR A 60 17.72 5.55 -9.54
CA THR A 60 19.18 5.60 -9.44
C THR A 60 19.58 6.59 -8.33
N GLU A 61 20.85 6.57 -7.93
CA GLU A 61 21.36 7.54 -6.97
C GLU A 61 21.22 8.98 -7.48
N GLU A 62 21.60 9.23 -8.74
CA GLU A 62 21.48 10.54 -9.38
C GLU A 62 20.02 11.01 -9.47
N LEU A 63 19.09 10.12 -9.84
CA LEU A 63 17.67 10.47 -9.93
C LEU A 63 17.11 10.82 -8.55
N ARG A 64 17.49 10.05 -7.52
CA ARG A 64 17.05 10.28 -6.14
C ARG A 64 17.57 11.60 -5.60
N GLU A 65 18.85 11.91 -5.83
CA GLU A 65 19.46 13.18 -5.43
C GLU A 65 18.72 14.36 -6.10
N ARG A 66 18.53 14.30 -7.42
CA ARG A 66 17.83 15.36 -8.17
C ARG A 66 16.37 15.57 -7.74
N MET A 67 15.60 14.49 -7.58
CA MET A 67 14.19 14.58 -7.17
C MET A 67 14.06 14.96 -5.69
N GLY A 68 14.92 14.41 -4.83
CA GLY A 68 14.97 14.71 -3.40
C GLY A 68 15.30 16.18 -3.14
N GLU A 69 16.29 16.73 -3.83
CA GLU A 69 16.59 18.17 -3.79
C GLU A 69 15.39 19.03 -4.23
N SER A 70 14.66 18.60 -5.27
CA SER A 70 13.48 19.32 -5.73
C SER A 70 12.36 19.30 -4.69
N ALA A 71 12.17 18.18 -3.99
CA ALA A 71 11.22 18.06 -2.88
C ALA A 71 11.59 18.97 -1.69
N VAL A 72 12.87 18.99 -1.31
CA VAL A 72 13.39 19.89 -0.27
C VAL A 72 13.19 21.35 -0.65
N LYS A 73 13.59 21.76 -1.86
CA LYS A 73 13.40 23.13 -2.36
C LYS A 73 11.93 23.55 -2.39
N ALA A 74 11.02 22.64 -2.74
CA ALA A 74 9.59 22.91 -2.71
C ALA A 74 9.11 23.20 -1.28
N ALA A 75 9.51 22.37 -0.30
CA ALA A 75 9.17 22.57 1.10
C ALA A 75 9.77 23.85 1.70
N GLU A 76 11.05 24.14 1.41
CA GLU A 76 11.73 25.37 1.85
C GLU A 76 11.06 26.63 1.28
N SER A 77 10.62 26.59 0.01
CA SER A 77 10.04 27.76 -0.67
C SER A 77 8.75 28.29 -0.02
N ILE A 78 8.06 27.43 0.74
CA ILE A 78 6.84 27.77 1.47
C ILE A 78 7.06 27.89 2.98
N GLY A 79 8.31 27.77 3.45
CA GLY A 79 8.62 27.74 4.88
C GLY A 79 7.92 26.58 5.59
N TYR A 80 7.91 25.39 4.98
CA TYR A 80 7.22 24.23 5.51
C TYR A 80 7.78 23.80 6.88
N ASN A 81 6.92 23.20 7.71
CA ASN A 81 7.25 22.68 9.03
C ASN A 81 6.50 21.34 9.23
N SER A 82 7.07 20.43 10.02
CA SER A 82 6.60 19.05 10.27
C SER A 82 6.91 18.08 9.12
N ALA A 83 6.26 16.91 9.12
CA ALA A 83 6.34 15.94 8.05
C ALA A 83 5.37 16.29 6.92
N GLY A 84 5.84 16.18 5.68
CA GLY A 84 5.04 16.37 4.48
C GLY A 84 5.48 15.41 3.38
N THR A 85 4.77 15.38 2.28
CA THR A 85 5.17 14.59 1.11
C THR A 85 4.99 15.40 -0.15
N VAL A 86 6.04 15.45 -0.96
CA VAL A 86 6.01 16.06 -2.29
C VAL A 86 5.82 14.95 -3.32
N GLU A 87 4.71 14.98 -4.04
CA GLU A 87 4.35 13.99 -5.05
C GLU A 87 4.76 14.46 -6.46
N PHE A 88 5.25 13.52 -7.25
CA PHE A 88 5.69 13.70 -8.62
C PHE A 88 5.08 12.65 -9.54
N LEU A 89 4.82 13.04 -10.77
CA LEU A 89 4.66 12.10 -11.87
C LEU A 89 5.98 11.96 -12.62
N TYR A 90 6.43 10.73 -12.85
CA TYR A 90 7.66 10.42 -13.59
C TYR A 90 7.35 9.64 -14.86
N GLU A 91 7.86 10.08 -16.00
CA GLU A 91 7.73 9.39 -17.29
C GLU A 91 8.97 9.63 -18.17
N ASN A 92 9.55 8.56 -18.72
CA ASN A 92 10.66 8.62 -19.69
C ASN A 92 11.89 9.46 -19.26
N GLY A 93 12.26 9.42 -17.98
CA GLY A 93 13.43 10.16 -17.46
C GLY A 93 13.12 11.55 -16.94
N GLU A 94 11.91 12.06 -17.19
CA GLU A 94 11.45 13.36 -16.72
C GLU A 94 10.49 13.19 -15.54
N TYR A 95 10.49 14.17 -14.62
CA TYR A 95 9.54 14.22 -13.52
C TYR A 95 8.89 15.59 -13.40
N TYR A 96 7.65 15.60 -12.93
CA TYR A 96 6.79 16.76 -12.84
C TYR A 96 6.16 16.80 -11.45
N PHE A 97 6.27 17.93 -10.76
CA PHE A 97 5.55 18.15 -9.50
C PHE A 97 4.04 17.97 -9.74
N LEU A 98 3.38 17.26 -8.83
CA LEU A 98 1.94 17.03 -8.85
C LEU A 98 1.26 17.80 -7.72
N GLU A 99 1.57 17.42 -6.48
CA GLU A 99 1.01 18.06 -5.29
C GLU A 99 1.95 17.93 -4.10
N MET A 100 1.65 18.66 -3.03
CA MET A 100 2.27 18.45 -1.72
C MET A 100 1.19 18.12 -0.70
N ASN A 101 1.31 16.95 -0.10
CA ASN A 101 0.50 16.56 1.05
C ASN A 101 1.14 17.11 2.33
N THR A 102 0.50 18.12 2.93
CA THR A 102 0.98 18.83 4.13
C THR A 102 0.64 18.11 5.43
N ARG A 103 0.80 16.79 5.43
CA ARG A 103 0.47 15.87 6.53
C ARG A 103 1.21 14.55 6.35
N ILE A 104 1.21 13.72 7.40
CA ILE A 104 1.62 12.33 7.27
C ILE A 104 0.70 11.57 6.30
N GLN A 105 1.27 10.63 5.57
CA GLN A 105 0.55 9.77 4.64
C GLN A 105 0.36 8.35 5.23
N VAL A 106 -0.54 7.58 4.64
CA VAL A 106 -0.90 6.23 5.12
C VAL A 106 0.33 5.31 5.04
N GLU A 107 1.05 5.44 3.94
CA GLU A 107 2.22 4.71 3.47
C GLU A 107 3.56 5.17 4.10
N HIS A 108 3.54 6.03 5.12
CA HIS A 108 4.78 6.41 5.84
C HIS A 108 5.57 5.21 6.43
N PRO A 109 4.97 4.07 6.86
CA PRO A 109 5.72 2.99 7.49
C PRO A 109 6.81 2.36 6.62
N ILE A 110 6.63 2.32 5.29
CA ILE A 110 7.65 1.77 4.39
C ILE A 110 8.90 2.66 4.36
N THR A 111 8.74 3.98 4.45
CA THR A 111 9.85 4.91 4.64
C THR A 111 10.53 4.69 5.99
N GLU A 112 9.76 4.64 7.08
CA GLU A 112 10.32 4.46 8.43
C GLU A 112 11.19 3.20 8.52
N ILE A 113 10.76 2.11 7.88
CA ILE A 113 11.49 0.84 7.91
C ILE A 113 12.81 0.91 7.14
N VAL A 114 12.83 1.54 5.95
CA VAL A 114 14.05 1.55 5.13
C VAL A 114 15.05 2.61 5.57
N THR A 115 14.61 3.68 6.25
CA THR A 115 15.51 4.73 6.75
C THR A 115 15.81 4.63 8.25
N ASN A 116 15.06 3.80 8.98
CA ASN A 116 15.09 3.74 10.43
C ASN A 116 14.81 5.12 11.08
N THR A 117 13.88 5.87 10.51
CA THR A 117 13.43 7.18 11.01
C THR A 117 11.97 7.06 11.43
N ASP A 118 11.67 7.32 12.71
CA ASP A 118 10.28 7.32 13.22
C ASP A 118 9.63 8.67 12.91
N LEU A 119 8.85 8.72 11.82
CA LEU A 119 8.31 9.96 11.28
C LEU A 119 7.29 10.58 12.22
N ILE A 120 6.50 9.76 12.92
CA ILE A 120 5.50 10.24 13.89
C ILE A 120 6.19 10.89 15.09
N LYS A 121 7.26 10.27 15.60
CA LYS A 121 8.06 10.83 16.69
C LYS A 121 8.71 12.14 16.27
N GLU A 122 9.30 12.22 15.08
CA GLU A 122 9.91 13.45 14.57
C GLU A 122 8.86 14.57 14.41
N GLN A 123 7.66 14.27 13.92
CA GLN A 123 6.57 15.27 13.89
C GLN A 123 6.25 15.85 15.28
N ILE A 124 6.23 15.01 16.32
CA ILE A 124 5.95 15.44 17.69
C ILE A 124 7.09 16.30 18.24
N LYS A 125 8.34 15.90 18.03
CA LYS A 125 9.53 16.66 18.43
C LYS A 125 9.59 18.04 17.78
N ILE A 126 9.38 18.08 16.46
CA ILE A 126 9.33 19.32 15.69
C ILE A 126 8.22 20.23 16.20
N ALA A 127 7.01 19.69 16.44
CA ALA A 127 5.90 20.45 17.00
C ALA A 127 6.15 20.94 18.45
N TYR A 128 7.08 20.30 19.16
CA TYR A 128 7.56 20.73 20.48
C TYR A 128 8.67 21.80 20.39
N GLY A 129 9.12 22.13 19.18
CA GLY A 129 10.17 23.13 18.92
C GLY A 129 11.59 22.58 18.96
N GLU A 130 11.77 21.24 18.94
CA GLU A 130 13.11 20.65 18.82
C GLU A 130 13.67 20.81 17.40
N GLU A 131 14.98 21.01 17.31
CA GLU A 131 15.73 20.95 16.05
C GLU A 131 15.81 19.51 15.53
N LEU A 132 15.82 19.35 14.21
CA LEU A 132 16.09 18.06 13.57
C LEU A 132 17.48 17.55 13.98
N GLU A 133 17.52 16.34 14.56
CA GLU A 133 18.77 15.68 14.95
C GLU A 133 19.57 15.16 13.73
N TYR A 134 18.98 15.19 12.54
CA TYR A 134 19.53 14.61 11.32
C TYR A 134 19.80 15.67 10.26
N SER A 135 20.93 15.54 9.59
CA SER A 135 21.17 16.20 8.31
C SER A 135 20.92 15.23 7.15
N GLN A 136 20.85 15.74 5.91
CA GLN A 136 20.53 14.92 4.74
C GLN A 136 21.48 13.72 4.57
N LYS A 137 22.77 13.86 4.92
CA LYS A 137 23.79 12.79 4.85
C LYS A 137 23.57 11.67 5.88
N ASP A 138 22.81 11.93 6.94
CA ASP A 138 22.55 10.94 8.00
C ASP A 138 21.38 10.01 7.62
N ILE A 139 20.58 10.39 6.62
CA ILE A 139 19.51 9.57 6.08
C ILE A 139 20.10 8.49 5.16
N GLN A 140 20.07 7.24 5.63
CA GLN A 140 20.58 6.09 4.92
C GLN A 140 19.42 5.15 4.56
N ILE A 141 19.22 4.87 3.27
CA ILE A 141 18.20 3.94 2.80
C ILE A 141 18.81 2.53 2.75
N SER A 142 18.21 1.57 3.46
CA SER A 142 18.66 0.18 3.49
C SER A 142 17.52 -0.81 3.28
N GLY A 143 17.74 -1.76 2.38
CA GLY A 143 16.78 -2.80 2.06
C GLY A 143 15.61 -2.29 1.22
N HIS A 144 14.45 -2.92 1.39
CA HIS A 144 13.23 -2.61 0.67
C HIS A 144 12.02 -2.93 1.54
N ALA A 145 10.96 -2.13 1.45
CA ALA A 145 9.70 -2.36 2.14
C ALA A 145 8.51 -2.18 1.20
N ILE A 146 7.46 -2.97 1.42
CA ILE A 146 6.21 -2.95 0.66
C ILE A 146 5.05 -2.89 1.65
N GLU A 147 4.08 -2.03 1.39
CA GLU A 147 2.82 -1.91 2.11
C GLU A 147 1.66 -2.36 1.22
N CYS A 148 0.77 -3.18 1.78
CA CYS A 148 -0.50 -3.53 1.18
C CYS A 148 -1.64 -3.01 2.06
N ARG A 149 -2.55 -2.22 1.49
CA ARG A 149 -3.76 -1.77 2.17
C ARG A 149 -4.79 -2.90 2.24
N ILE A 150 -5.04 -3.44 3.42
CA ILE A 150 -6.06 -4.46 3.64
C ILE A 150 -7.38 -3.76 3.94
N ASN A 151 -8.31 -3.81 3.00
CA ASN A 151 -9.60 -3.13 3.07
C ASN A 151 -10.73 -4.15 3.09
N ALA A 152 -11.85 -3.81 3.73
CA ALA A 152 -13.10 -4.57 3.70
C ALA A 152 -13.86 -4.31 2.39
N GLU A 153 -13.30 -4.80 1.29
CA GLU A 153 -13.83 -4.65 -0.07
C GLU A 153 -13.83 -5.99 -0.79
N ASN A 154 -14.63 -6.11 -1.85
CA ASN A 154 -14.66 -7.30 -2.70
C ASN A 154 -14.02 -7.01 -4.07
N PRO A 155 -12.72 -7.31 -4.27
CA PRO A 155 -12.04 -7.05 -5.55
C PRO A 155 -12.72 -7.68 -6.77
N LEU A 156 -13.30 -8.88 -6.62
CA LEU A 156 -14.03 -9.59 -7.68
C LEU A 156 -15.37 -8.91 -8.04
N ALA A 157 -15.89 -8.04 -7.18
CA ALA A 157 -17.05 -7.21 -7.47
C ALA A 157 -16.66 -5.74 -7.62
N ASP A 158 -15.59 -5.47 -8.39
CA ASP A 158 -15.07 -4.12 -8.63
C ASP A 158 -14.83 -3.35 -7.32
N PHE A 159 -14.22 -4.03 -6.34
CA PHE A 159 -13.89 -3.49 -5.02
C PHE A 159 -15.09 -2.86 -4.30
N ALA A 160 -16.30 -3.42 -4.50
CA ALA A 160 -17.46 -2.98 -3.76
C ALA A 160 -17.20 -3.08 -2.25
N PRO A 161 -17.49 -2.03 -1.46
CA PRO A 161 -17.35 -2.06 -0.01
C PRO A 161 -18.12 -3.25 0.59
N ASN A 162 -17.48 -3.94 1.53
CA ASN A 162 -18.04 -5.08 2.25
C ASN A 162 -17.83 -4.95 3.77
N PRO A 163 -18.27 -3.84 4.39
CA PRO A 163 -18.24 -3.70 5.84
C PRO A 163 -19.14 -4.75 6.51
N GLY A 164 -18.79 -5.15 7.73
CA GLY A 164 -19.50 -6.18 8.46
C GLY A 164 -18.77 -6.60 9.73
N LYS A 165 -19.29 -7.64 10.38
CA LYS A 165 -18.72 -8.17 11.62
C LYS A 165 -17.59 -9.15 11.32
N ILE A 166 -16.41 -8.89 11.87
CA ILE A 166 -15.28 -9.81 11.83
C ILE A 166 -15.58 -10.99 12.79
N THR A 167 -15.79 -12.18 12.25
CA THR A 167 -16.11 -13.39 13.03
C THR A 167 -14.89 -14.24 13.35
N GLY A 168 -13.73 -13.91 12.77
CA GLY A 168 -12.45 -14.54 13.08
C GLY A 168 -11.30 -13.69 12.54
N TYR A 169 -10.23 -13.62 13.32
CA TYR A 169 -9.10 -12.76 13.04
C TYR A 169 -7.81 -13.43 13.52
N ARG A 170 -6.84 -13.58 12.62
CA ARG A 170 -5.47 -13.96 12.95
C ARG A 170 -4.53 -13.16 12.04
N SER A 171 -3.80 -12.24 12.65
CA SER A 171 -2.78 -11.45 11.96
C SER A 171 -1.54 -12.29 11.65
N PRO A 172 -0.83 -11.99 10.55
CA PRO A 172 0.50 -12.51 10.29
C PRO A 172 1.51 -11.86 11.24
N GLY A 173 2.70 -12.47 11.32
CA GLY A 173 3.83 -11.91 12.07
C GLY A 173 5.14 -12.53 11.62
N GLY A 174 6.18 -12.43 12.46
CA GLY A 174 7.52 -12.94 12.18
C GLY A 174 8.49 -11.89 11.61
N PRO A 175 9.74 -12.27 11.34
CA PRO A 175 10.79 -11.33 10.94
C PRO A 175 10.44 -10.53 9.68
N GLY A 176 10.60 -9.21 9.76
CA GLY A 176 10.33 -8.30 8.64
C GLY A 176 8.85 -8.15 8.29
N VAL A 177 7.94 -8.40 9.23
CA VAL A 177 6.50 -8.10 9.09
C VAL A 177 6.08 -7.10 10.15
N ARG A 178 5.50 -5.98 9.73
CA ARG A 178 4.82 -4.97 10.57
C ARG A 178 3.35 -4.95 10.18
N LEU A 179 2.49 -4.76 11.17
CA LEU A 179 1.05 -4.64 10.96
C LEU A 179 0.53 -3.48 11.79
N ASP A 180 0.03 -2.45 11.11
CA ASP A 180 -0.68 -1.34 11.74
C ASP A 180 -2.18 -1.61 11.54
N SER A 181 -2.90 -2.00 12.59
CA SER A 181 -4.30 -2.44 12.50
C SER A 181 -5.19 -1.69 13.48
N GLY A 182 -6.41 -1.34 13.04
CA GLY A 182 -7.44 -0.70 13.86
C GLY A 182 -8.55 -1.66 14.31
N VAL A 183 -8.45 -2.95 13.99
CA VAL A 183 -9.52 -3.94 14.22
C VAL A 183 -9.08 -5.10 15.12
N TYR A 184 -10.08 -5.81 15.66
CA TYR A 184 -9.88 -7.00 16.48
C TYR A 184 -11.01 -8.02 16.24
N MET A 185 -10.88 -9.23 16.78
CA MET A 185 -11.92 -10.25 16.68
C MET A 185 -13.26 -9.74 17.23
N ASN A 186 -14.36 -9.96 16.51
CA ASN A 186 -15.71 -9.43 16.80
C ASN A 186 -15.92 -7.93 16.56
N TYR A 187 -14.92 -7.19 16.07
CA TYR A 187 -15.11 -5.82 15.61
C TYR A 187 -16.13 -5.76 14.46
N THR A 188 -16.96 -4.73 14.44
CA THR A 188 -17.90 -4.47 13.33
C THR A 188 -17.43 -3.26 12.56
N ILE A 189 -17.04 -3.49 11.31
CA ILE A 189 -16.60 -2.43 10.41
C ILE A 189 -17.84 -1.60 10.02
N PRO A 190 -17.88 -0.30 10.34
CA PRO A 190 -19.02 0.55 10.02
C PRO A 190 -19.05 0.89 8.52
N THR A 191 -20.22 1.29 8.03
CA THR A 191 -20.43 1.70 6.63
C THR A 191 -20.07 3.17 6.35
N PHE A 192 -19.79 3.95 7.39
CA PHE A 192 -19.66 5.41 7.30
C PHE A 192 -18.23 5.90 7.12
N TYR A 193 -17.23 5.04 7.33
CA TYR A 193 -15.81 5.39 7.23
C TYR A 193 -15.12 4.59 6.12
N ASP A 194 -13.83 4.87 5.92
CA ASP A 194 -12.98 4.07 5.05
C ASP A 194 -13.04 2.58 5.42
N SER A 195 -12.95 1.73 4.41
CA SER A 195 -13.03 0.27 4.53
C SER A 195 -11.74 -0.35 5.11
N MET A 196 -10.69 0.44 5.34
CA MET A 196 -9.39 -0.03 5.80
C MET A 196 -9.47 -0.79 7.13
N ILE A 197 -8.96 -2.02 7.09
CA ILE A 197 -8.82 -2.94 8.22
C ILE A 197 -7.44 -2.74 8.85
N SER A 198 -6.41 -2.76 8.01
CA SER A 198 -5.01 -2.68 8.44
C SER A 198 -4.10 -2.33 7.28
N LYS A 199 -2.91 -1.83 7.61
CA LYS A 199 -1.76 -1.75 6.71
C LYS A 199 -0.86 -2.94 7.00
N LEU A 200 -0.64 -3.81 6.02
CA LEU A 200 0.30 -4.91 6.14
C LEU A 200 1.60 -4.51 5.47
N ILE A 201 2.68 -4.45 6.23
CA ILE A 201 3.98 -4.01 5.74
C ILE A 201 4.99 -5.13 5.88
N THR A 202 5.79 -5.35 4.84
CA THR A 202 6.91 -6.29 4.90
C THR A 202 8.17 -5.67 4.35
N SER A 203 9.31 -6.00 4.96
CA SER A 203 10.62 -5.53 4.51
C SER A 203 11.60 -6.66 4.32
N GLY A 204 12.65 -6.41 3.55
CA GLY A 204 13.70 -7.37 3.23
C GLY A 204 15.01 -6.68 2.86
N ARG A 205 16.09 -7.45 2.70
CA ARG A 205 17.38 -6.91 2.22
C ARG A 205 17.31 -6.52 0.75
N THR A 206 16.43 -7.17 0.00
CA THR A 206 16.13 -6.91 -1.40
C THR A 206 14.63 -6.75 -1.59
N ARG A 207 14.21 -6.13 -2.70
CA ARG A 207 12.81 -6.08 -3.13
C ARG A 207 12.18 -7.47 -3.17
N ASN A 208 12.89 -8.46 -3.70
CA ASN A 208 12.42 -9.84 -3.77
C ASN A 208 12.20 -10.47 -2.38
N ASP A 209 13.05 -10.16 -1.40
CA ASP A 209 12.84 -10.62 -0.03
C ASP A 209 11.57 -10.01 0.58
N ALA A 210 11.34 -8.71 0.37
CA ALA A 210 10.11 -8.03 0.82
C ALA A 210 8.87 -8.65 0.15
N VAL A 211 8.89 -8.82 -1.18
CA VAL A 211 7.80 -9.49 -1.93
C VAL A 211 7.52 -10.89 -1.41
N ASN A 212 8.55 -11.71 -1.20
CA ASN A 212 8.38 -13.09 -0.72
C ASN A 212 7.84 -13.13 0.72
N ARG A 213 8.26 -12.19 1.57
CA ARG A 213 7.69 -12.03 2.92
C ARG A 213 6.23 -11.58 2.85
N MET A 214 5.87 -10.66 1.95
CA MET A 214 4.49 -10.24 1.74
C MET A 214 3.61 -11.40 1.29
N LYS A 215 4.08 -12.20 0.31
CA LYS A 215 3.38 -13.42 -0.15
C LYS A 215 3.09 -14.37 1.02
N ARG A 216 4.07 -14.63 1.88
CA ARG A 216 3.87 -15.46 3.08
C ARG A 216 2.89 -14.80 4.07
N ALA A 217 3.08 -13.52 4.38
CA ALA A 217 2.24 -12.81 5.35
C ALA A 217 0.76 -12.77 4.92
N LEU A 218 0.48 -12.50 3.63
CA LEU A 218 -0.88 -12.55 3.08
C LEU A 218 -1.50 -13.95 3.13
N SER A 219 -0.69 -15.01 2.98
CA SER A 219 -1.16 -16.41 3.10
C SER A 219 -1.46 -16.81 4.55
N GLU A 220 -0.84 -16.16 5.53
CA GLU A 220 -1.11 -16.38 6.95
C GLU A 220 -2.23 -15.49 7.51
N TYR A 221 -2.62 -14.43 6.78
CA TYR A 221 -3.59 -13.45 7.26
C TYR A 221 -5.02 -13.96 7.13
N ILE A 222 -5.64 -14.30 8.25
CA ILE A 222 -7.02 -14.79 8.32
C ILE A 222 -7.94 -13.69 8.82
N ILE A 223 -8.88 -13.29 7.98
CA ILE A 223 -10.00 -12.39 8.31
C ILE A 223 -11.29 -13.04 7.83
N LEU A 224 -12.24 -13.25 8.73
CA LEU A 224 -13.50 -13.94 8.47
C LEU A 224 -14.70 -13.02 8.75
N GLY A 225 -15.81 -13.24 8.04
CA GLY A 225 -17.06 -12.49 8.21
C GLY A 225 -17.21 -11.30 7.27
N VAL A 226 -16.12 -10.89 6.62
CA VAL A 226 -16.08 -9.85 5.57
C VAL A 226 -15.16 -10.29 4.43
N LYS A 227 -15.38 -9.75 3.25
CA LYS A 227 -14.44 -9.81 2.12
C LYS A 227 -13.40 -8.72 2.24
N THR A 228 -12.24 -8.96 1.65
CA THR A 228 -11.05 -8.14 1.75
C THR A 228 -10.27 -8.07 0.43
N THR A 229 -9.33 -7.13 0.37
CA THR A 229 -8.38 -6.95 -0.74
C THR A 229 -7.23 -7.95 -0.77
N ILE A 230 -7.17 -8.93 0.16
CA ILE A 230 -6.07 -9.92 0.22
C ILE A 230 -5.89 -10.70 -1.10
N PRO A 231 -6.94 -11.23 -1.75
CA PRO A 231 -6.76 -11.96 -3.02
C PRO A 231 -6.15 -11.09 -4.13
N PHE A 232 -6.51 -9.81 -4.18
CA PHE A 232 -5.95 -8.86 -5.13
C PHE A 232 -4.44 -8.68 -4.91
N HIS A 233 -4.03 -8.46 -3.66
CA HIS A 233 -2.60 -8.34 -3.33
C HIS A 233 -1.82 -9.61 -3.64
N LYS A 234 -2.38 -10.79 -3.34
CA LYS A 234 -1.78 -12.08 -3.73
C LYS A 234 -1.59 -12.21 -5.24
N ALA A 235 -2.57 -11.77 -6.03
CA ALA A 235 -2.52 -11.80 -7.49
C ALA A 235 -1.45 -10.84 -8.03
N ILE A 236 -1.41 -9.58 -7.58
CA ILE A 236 -0.41 -8.60 -8.04
C ILE A 236 1.01 -9.07 -7.77
N LEU A 237 1.28 -9.64 -6.60
CA LEU A 237 2.62 -10.12 -6.25
C LEU A 237 3.09 -11.32 -7.10
N ARG A 238 2.20 -11.92 -7.91
CA ARG A 238 2.55 -12.98 -8.89
C ARG A 238 2.77 -12.43 -10.30
N ASN A 239 2.44 -11.16 -10.56
CA ASN A 239 2.54 -10.57 -11.87
C ASN A 239 4.00 -10.29 -12.26
N GLU A 240 4.41 -10.71 -13.45
CA GLU A 240 5.79 -10.57 -13.90
C GLU A 240 6.23 -9.11 -14.07
N SER A 241 5.36 -8.24 -14.60
CA SER A 241 5.63 -6.80 -14.73
C SER A 241 5.79 -6.15 -13.35
N PHE A 242 4.94 -6.51 -12.38
CA PHE A 242 5.11 -6.06 -11.00
C PHE A 242 6.46 -6.52 -10.42
N LEU A 243 6.83 -7.79 -10.60
CA LEU A 243 8.09 -8.34 -10.10
C LEU A 243 9.32 -7.72 -10.77
N ALA A 244 9.21 -7.35 -12.05
CA ALA A 244 10.23 -6.61 -12.78
C ALA A 244 10.34 -5.14 -12.38
N GLY A 245 9.37 -4.62 -11.62
CA GLY A 245 9.29 -3.19 -11.28
C GLY A 245 8.85 -2.32 -12.45
N ASP A 246 8.23 -2.89 -13.48
CA ASP A 246 7.60 -2.19 -14.60
C ASP A 246 6.20 -1.72 -14.18
N LEU A 247 6.14 -0.52 -13.60
CA LEU A 247 4.96 0.02 -12.93
C LEU A 247 4.59 1.36 -13.57
N HIS A 248 3.29 1.64 -13.57
CA HIS A 248 2.70 2.94 -13.91
C HIS A 248 1.29 3.00 -13.32
N THR A 249 0.71 4.20 -13.25
CA THR A 249 -0.61 4.45 -12.64
C THR A 249 -1.78 3.69 -13.29
N HIS A 250 -1.64 3.27 -14.55
CA HIS A 250 -2.62 2.45 -15.27
C HIS A 250 -2.42 0.92 -15.14
N PHE A 251 -1.44 0.48 -14.34
CA PHE A 251 -1.07 -0.94 -14.23
C PHE A 251 -2.27 -1.85 -13.94
N VAL A 252 -3.10 -1.49 -12.95
CA VAL A 252 -4.25 -2.31 -12.54
C VAL A 252 -5.29 -2.42 -13.64
N ASP A 253 -5.52 -1.35 -14.39
CA ASP A 253 -6.48 -1.32 -15.50
C ASP A 253 -5.96 -2.12 -16.70
N GLU A 254 -4.68 -1.95 -17.05
CA GLU A 254 -4.01 -2.67 -18.15
C GLU A 254 -3.97 -4.19 -17.90
N HIS A 255 -3.64 -4.59 -16.67
CA HIS A 255 -3.56 -6.00 -16.29
C HIS A 255 -4.89 -6.56 -15.75
N LYS A 256 -6.00 -5.81 -15.80
CA LYS A 256 -7.26 -6.17 -15.14
C LYS A 256 -7.73 -7.60 -15.42
N LYS A 257 -7.75 -8.01 -16.69
CA LYS A 257 -8.21 -9.36 -17.08
C LYS A 257 -7.35 -10.46 -16.46
N TRP A 258 -6.04 -10.24 -16.43
CA TRP A 258 -5.08 -11.17 -15.84
C TRP A 258 -5.21 -11.19 -14.32
N ILE A 259 -5.33 -10.01 -13.67
CA ILE A 259 -5.52 -9.89 -12.22
C ILE A 259 -6.81 -10.59 -11.79
N ASP A 260 -7.92 -10.37 -12.51
CA ASP A 260 -9.19 -11.06 -12.24
C ASP A 260 -9.03 -12.59 -12.28
N ALA A 261 -8.40 -13.13 -13.33
CA ALA A 261 -8.18 -14.57 -13.45
C ALA A 261 -7.22 -15.12 -12.37
N GLU A 262 -6.19 -14.37 -12.02
CA GLU A 262 -5.23 -14.78 -11.00
C GLU A 262 -5.85 -14.71 -9.59
N MET A 263 -6.74 -13.74 -9.32
CA MET A 263 -7.53 -13.69 -8.08
C MET A 263 -8.42 -14.92 -7.91
N GLU A 264 -8.99 -15.46 -8.98
CA GLU A 264 -9.77 -16.71 -8.93
C GLU A 264 -8.87 -17.89 -8.53
N LYS A 265 -7.67 -18.01 -9.14
CA LYS A 265 -6.71 -19.08 -8.83
C LYS A 265 -6.21 -19.02 -7.39
N VAL A 266 -5.76 -17.85 -6.91
CA VAL A 266 -5.27 -17.73 -5.51
C VAL A 266 -6.36 -18.07 -4.50
N THR A 267 -7.62 -17.75 -4.82
CA THR A 267 -8.77 -18.08 -3.97
C THR A 267 -9.02 -19.59 -3.95
N GLU A 268 -8.89 -20.27 -5.09
CA GLU A 268 -9.00 -21.73 -5.18
C GLU A 268 -7.86 -22.43 -4.42
N GLU A 269 -6.62 -21.98 -4.58
CA GLU A 269 -5.47 -22.51 -3.85
C GLU A 269 -5.62 -22.34 -2.33
N ASP A 270 -6.11 -21.18 -1.88
CA ASP A 270 -6.41 -20.93 -0.47
C ASP A 270 -7.48 -21.91 0.05
N LEU A 271 -8.51 -22.21 -0.74
CA LEU A 271 -9.56 -23.18 -0.38
C LEU A 271 -8.97 -24.58 -0.21
N GLU A 272 -8.15 -25.02 -1.15
CA GLU A 272 -7.48 -26.31 -1.09
C GLU A 272 -6.56 -26.42 0.11
N MET A 273 -5.74 -25.39 0.37
CA MET A 273 -4.85 -25.35 1.52
C MET A 273 -5.64 -25.49 2.81
N VAL A 274 -6.75 -24.77 2.93
CA VAL A 274 -7.63 -24.86 4.09
C VAL A 274 -8.19 -26.26 4.23
N ASN A 275 -8.71 -26.85 3.14
CA ASN A 275 -9.25 -28.21 3.13
C ASN A 275 -8.20 -29.26 3.55
N ARG A 276 -6.95 -29.15 3.07
CA ARG A 276 -5.82 -29.99 3.50
C ARG A 276 -5.49 -29.82 4.98
N MET A 277 -5.50 -28.59 5.49
CA MET A 277 -5.30 -28.35 6.92
C MET A 277 -6.42 -28.96 7.78
N LYS A 278 -7.66 -29.05 7.25
CA LYS A 278 -8.75 -29.72 7.95
C LYS A 278 -8.48 -31.18 8.22
N SER A 279 -7.96 -31.88 7.21
CA SER A 279 -7.74 -33.32 7.29
C SER A 279 -6.60 -33.69 8.23
N THR A 280 -5.67 -32.76 8.51
CA THR A 280 -4.39 -33.11 9.12
C THR A 280 -4.17 -32.56 10.53
N PHE A 281 -4.63 -31.34 10.88
CA PHE A 281 -4.07 -30.66 12.06
C PHE A 281 -4.99 -29.79 12.94
N MET A 282 -6.32 -29.73 12.77
CA MET A 282 -7.14 -28.78 13.56
C MET A 282 -8.52 -29.31 14.03
N PRO A 283 -9.05 -28.80 15.17
CA PRO A 283 -10.44 -29.06 15.57
C PRO A 283 -11.44 -28.32 14.67
N GLY A 284 -12.59 -28.96 14.38
CA GLY A 284 -13.52 -28.61 13.30
C GLY A 284 -14.07 -27.17 13.26
N LYS A 285 -14.11 -26.43 14.38
CA LYS A 285 -14.66 -25.06 14.41
C LYS A 285 -13.76 -24.01 13.70
N LYS A 286 -12.44 -24.07 13.87
CA LYS A 286 -11.50 -23.12 13.20
C LYS A 286 -11.45 -23.37 11.69
N ILE A 287 -11.47 -24.63 11.33
CA ILE A 287 -11.58 -25.19 9.98
C ILE A 287 -12.81 -24.66 9.23
N ALA A 288 -13.99 -24.75 9.85
CA ALA A 288 -15.24 -24.32 9.24
C ALA A 288 -15.22 -22.81 8.97
N ALA A 289 -14.65 -22.04 9.90
CA ALA A 289 -14.56 -20.60 9.81
C ALA A 289 -13.65 -20.16 8.64
N ILE A 290 -12.45 -20.73 8.50
CA ILE A 290 -11.53 -20.39 7.39
C ILE A 290 -12.13 -20.82 6.04
N SER A 291 -12.73 -22.02 5.93
CA SER A 291 -13.38 -22.39 4.66
C SER A 291 -14.58 -21.53 4.32
N ALA A 292 -15.30 -21.01 5.31
CA ALA A 292 -16.39 -20.09 5.05
C ALA A 292 -15.86 -18.78 4.44
N SER A 293 -14.75 -18.20 4.92
CA SER A 293 -14.20 -16.99 4.29
C SER A 293 -13.76 -17.27 2.87
N VAL A 294 -12.92 -18.28 2.63
CA VAL A 294 -12.45 -18.53 1.26
C VAL A 294 -13.61 -18.94 0.34
N GLY A 295 -14.58 -19.70 0.85
CA GLY A 295 -15.80 -20.05 0.12
C GLY A 295 -16.65 -18.84 -0.30
N THR A 296 -16.69 -17.77 0.49
CA THR A 296 -17.39 -16.53 0.10
C THR A 296 -16.75 -15.80 -1.09
N TYR A 297 -15.43 -15.94 -1.27
CA TYR A 297 -14.74 -15.45 -2.47
C TYR A 297 -14.99 -16.37 -3.65
N PHE A 298 -14.92 -17.69 -3.46
CA PHE A 298 -15.10 -18.66 -4.53
C PHE A 298 -16.50 -18.60 -5.16
N ASN A 299 -17.55 -18.47 -4.34
CA ASN A 299 -18.91 -18.29 -4.85
C ASN A 299 -19.05 -16.99 -5.67
N ALA A 300 -18.29 -15.94 -5.32
CA ALA A 300 -18.28 -14.69 -6.08
C ALA A 300 -17.49 -14.81 -7.39
N ALA A 301 -16.35 -15.50 -7.37
CA ALA A 301 -15.57 -15.85 -8.56
C ALA A 301 -16.41 -16.64 -9.57
N GLN A 302 -17.06 -17.73 -9.13
CA GLN A 302 -17.94 -18.53 -10.00
C GLN A 302 -19.11 -17.72 -10.56
N ALA A 303 -19.75 -16.88 -9.74
CA ALA A 303 -20.85 -16.03 -10.20
C ALA A 303 -20.39 -15.00 -11.26
N GLN A 304 -19.14 -14.53 -11.19
CA GLN A 304 -18.55 -13.64 -12.18
C GLN A 304 -18.18 -14.37 -13.48
N GLN A 305 -17.67 -15.60 -13.37
CA GLN A 305 -17.36 -16.46 -14.52
C GLN A 305 -18.63 -16.81 -15.30
N LEU A 306 -19.75 -17.12 -14.62
CA LEU A 306 -21.06 -17.38 -15.22
C LEU A 306 -21.68 -16.14 -15.89
N LYS A 307 -21.35 -14.92 -15.43
CA LYS A 307 -21.75 -13.67 -16.07
C LYS A 307 -20.92 -13.35 -17.33
N LYS A 308 -19.67 -13.81 -17.42
CA LYS A 308 -18.81 -13.62 -18.60
C LYS A 308 -19.12 -14.60 -19.74
N GLN A 309 -19.86 -15.68 -19.47
CA GLN A 309 -20.29 -16.69 -20.46
C GLN A 309 -21.67 -16.43 -21.07
N LYS A 310 -22.33 -15.33 -20.69
CA LYS A 310 -23.59 -14.83 -21.27
C LYS A 310 -23.34 -13.52 -22.00
#